data_AF-A0A150V929-F1
#
_entry.id   AF-A0A150V929-F1
#
_cell.length_a   1.000
_cell.length_b   1.000
_cell.length_c   1.000
_cell.angle_alpha   90.00
_cell.angle_beta   90.00
_cell.angle_gamma   90.00
#
_symmetry.space_group_name_H-M   'P 1'
#
loop_
_entity.id
_entity.type
_entity.pdbx_description
1 polymer ?
#
loop_
_entity_poly.entity_id
_entity_poly.type
_entity_poly.pdbx_seq_one_letter_code
_entity_poly.pdbx_strand_id
1 'polypeptide(L)' 'VFYPAQGLRRVTVDFDDLTRLDEGEFLNDSIVSFALRQIEENMAPEFKEQVHFFNSFFYSSLSTK' A
#
# COMPACT_ATOMS: atom_id res chain seq x y z
N VAL A 1 3.02 -7.48 10.37
CA VAL A 1 4.10 -7.67 9.37
C VAL A 1 4.54 -6.31 8.85
N PHE A 2 5.83 -6.10 8.62
CA PHE A 2 6.35 -4.86 8.02
C PHE A 2 6.86 -5.11 6.60
N TYR A 3 6.44 -4.30 5.64
CA TYR A 3 6.83 -4.43 4.23
C TYR A 3 7.21 -3.08 3.59
N PRO A 4 8.32 -2.97 2.86
CA PRO A 4 9.37 -3.97 2.73
C PRO A 4 10.03 -4.25 4.09
N ALA A 5 10.64 -5.44 4.21
CA ALA A 5 11.26 -5.87 5.47
C ALA A 5 12.36 -4.91 5.92
N GLN A 6 13.02 -4.24 4.97
CA GLN A 6 14.09 -3.27 5.17
C GLN A 6 13.87 -2.07 4.22
N GLY A 7 14.36 -0.88 4.60
CA GLY A 7 14.24 0.34 3.81
C GLY A 7 13.28 1.38 4.39
N LEU A 8 13.17 2.51 3.70
CA LEU A 8 12.25 3.61 4.03
C LEU A 8 10.83 3.30 3.51
N ARG A 9 9.81 3.97 4.07
CA ARG A 9 8.38 3.81 3.68
C ARG A 9 7.82 2.40 3.90
N ARG A 10 7.98 1.88 5.11
CA ARG A 10 7.41 0.58 5.51
C ARG A 10 5.91 0.72 5.77
N VAL A 11 5.16 -0.27 5.31
CA VAL A 11 3.75 -0.50 5.61
C VAL A 11 3.66 -1.56 6.70
N THR A 12 2.78 -1.35 7.67
CA THR A 12 2.45 -2.35 8.69
C THR A 12 1.13 -3.00 8.32
N VAL A 13 1.09 -4.34 8.32
CA VAL A 13 -0.12 -5.14 8.10
C VAL A 13 -0.28 -6.06 9.30
N ASP A 14 -1.36 -5.90 10.04
CA ASP A 14 -1.68 -6.76 11.18
C ASP A 14 -2.47 -8.00 10.75
N PHE A 15 -2.52 -9.03 11.59
CA PHE A 15 -3.22 -10.27 11.24
C PHE A 15 -4.73 -10.04 11.05
N ASP A 16 -5.31 -9.12 11.82
CA ASP A 16 -6.72 -8.77 11.71
C ASP A 16 -7.04 -8.10 10.35
N ASP A 17 -6.07 -7.44 9.72
CA ASP A 17 -6.24 -6.86 8.38
C ASP A 17 -6.50 -7.94 7.32
N LEU A 18 -6.05 -9.18 7.54
CA LEU A 18 -6.24 -10.29 6.59
C LEU A 18 -7.70 -10.70 6.48
N THR A 19 -8.52 -10.49 7.52
CA THR A 19 -9.96 -10.77 7.47
C THR A 19 -10.67 -9.92 6.41
N ARG A 20 -10.08 -8.78 6.02
CA ARG A 20 -10.61 -7.89 4.98
C ARG A 20 -10.36 -8.41 3.56
N LEU A 21 -9.62 -9.50 3.41
CA LEU A 21 -9.43 -10.20 2.14
C LEU A 21 -10.53 -11.25 1.87
N ASP A 22 -11.40 -11.50 2.85
CA ASP A 22 -12.49 -12.46 2.70
C ASP A 22 -13.53 -11.97 1.68
N GLU A 23 -14.26 -12.92 1.08
CA GLU A 23 -15.25 -12.60 0.05
C GLU A 23 -16.39 -11.73 0.62
N GLY A 24 -16.68 -10.63 -0.08
CA GLY A 24 -17.73 -9.68 0.32
C GLY A 24 -17.27 -8.58 1.27
N GLU A 25 -16.02 -8.63 1.76
CA GLU A 25 -15.44 -7.59 2.61
C GLU A 25 -14.80 -6.45 1.80
N PHE A 26 -14.76 -5.25 2.39
CA PHE A 26 -14.01 -4.13 1.83
C PHE A 26 -12.56 -4.17 2.29
N LEU A 27 -11.63 -4.06 1.34
CA LEU A 27 -10.21 -3.87 1.62
C LEU A 27 -9.99 -2.63 2.49
N ASN A 28 -9.08 -2.72 3.45
CA ASN A 28 -8.68 -1.58 4.25
C ASN A 28 -7.40 -0.91 3.72
N ASP A 29 -7.06 0.23 4.30
CA ASP A 29 -5.90 1.04 3.89
C ASP A 29 -4.56 0.31 4.03
N SER A 30 -4.40 -0.54 5.05
CA SER A 30 -3.18 -1.33 5.28
C SER A 30 -2.94 -2.32 4.14
N ILE A 31 -3.98 -3.06 3.74
CA ILE A 31 -3.91 -4.05 2.65
C ILE A 31 -3.66 -3.36 1.31
N VAL A 32 -4.37 -2.27 1.02
CA VAL A 32 -4.16 -1.50 -0.22
C VAL A 32 -2.74 -0.94 -0.27
N SER A 33 -2.26 -0.33 0.81
CA SER A 33 -0.91 0.22 0.88
C SER A 33 0.17 -0.84 0.72
N PHE A 34 -0.03 -2.04 1.29
CA PHE A 34 0.86 -3.17 1.12
C PHE A 34 0.92 -3.62 -0.35
N ALA A 35 -0.23 -3.78 -1.00
CA ALA A 35 -0.29 -4.21 -2.40
C ALA A 35 0.38 -3.20 -3.33
N LEU A 36 0.13 -1.90 -3.14
CA LEU A 36 0.79 -0.85 -3.90
C LEU A 36 2.31 -0.91 -3.73
N ARG A 37 2.78 -1.12 -2.50
CA ARG A 37 4.22 -1.25 -2.25
C ARG A 37 4.80 -2.49 -2.90
N GLN A 38 4.07 -3.61 -2.87
CA GLN A 38 4.51 -4.85 -3.51
C GLN A 38 4.63 -4.67 -5.04
N ILE A 39 3.72 -3.92 -5.66
CA ILE A 39 3.79 -3.58 -7.09
C ILE A 39 5.02 -2.69 -7.36
N GLU A 40 5.24 -1.64 -6.56
CA GLU A 40 6.39 -0.75 -6.69
C GLU A 40 7.73 -1.49 -6.55
N GLU A 41 7.84 -2.43 -5.60
CA GLU A 41 9.05 -3.22 -5.40
C GLU A 41 9.34 -4.17 -6.58
N ASN A 42 8.31 -4.79 -7.15
CA ASN A 42 8.43 -5.76 -8.24
C ASN A 42 8.43 -5.14 -9.64
N MET A 43 8.21 -3.84 -9.76
CA MET A 43 8.22 -3.12 -11.03
C MET A 43 9.64 -3.09 -11.63
N ALA A 44 9.74 -3.15 -12.96
CA ALA A 44 11.03 -3.04 -13.65
C ALA A 44 11.71 -1.69 -13.33
N PRO A 45 13.04 -1.66 -13.12
CA PRO A 45 13.75 -0.44 -12.70
C PRO A 45 13.50 0.78 -13.61
N GLU A 46 13.34 0.55 -14.91
CA GLU A 46 13.04 1.58 -15.91
C GLU A 46 11.78 2.40 -15.64
N PHE A 47 10.79 1.83 -14.96
CA PHE A 47 9.54 2.51 -14.62
C PHE A 47 9.57 3.13 -13.21
N LYS A 48 10.46 2.68 -12.32
CA LYS A 48 10.49 3.15 -10.93
C LYS A 48 10.78 4.65 -10.80
N GLU A 49 11.54 5.22 -11.74
CA GLU A 49 11.81 6.67 -11.76
C GLU A 49 10.70 7.48 -12.43
N GLN A 50 9.83 6.82 -13.20
CA GLN A 50 8.77 7.47 -13.98
C GLN A 50 7.41 7.45 -13.26
N VAL A 51 7.25 6.56 -12.27
CA VAL A 51 5.97 6.32 -11.60
C VAL A 51 6.11 6.64 -10.11
N HIS A 52 5.23 7.49 -9.60
CA HIS A 52 5.12 7.79 -8.18
C HIS A 52 3.81 7.23 -7.60
N PHE A 53 3.92 6.41 -6.57
CA PHE A 53 2.78 5.88 -5.83
C PHE A 53 2.50 6.74 -4.60
N PHE A 54 1.29 7.32 -4.54
CA PHE A 54 0.77 7.95 -3.34
C PHE A 54 0.12 6.91 -2.42
N ASN A 55 0.09 7.18 -1.11
CA ASN A 55 -0.68 6.36 -0.17
C ASN A 55 -2.20 6.63 -0.30
N SER A 56 -3.02 5.76 0.29
CA SER A 56 -4.48 5.87 0.20
C SER A 56 -5.04 7.13 0.88
N PHE A 57 -4.29 7.74 1.80
CA PHE A 57 -4.69 8.98 2.48
C PHE A 57 -4.46 10.25 1.67
N PHE A 58 -3.65 10.21 0.61
CA PHE A 58 -3.27 11.40 -0.15
C PHE A 58 -4.48 12.13 -0.72
N TYR A 59 -5.35 11.40 -1.42
CA TYR A 59 -6.53 11.99 -2.05
C TYR A 59 -7.51 12.51 -1.01
N SER A 60 -7.79 11.71 0.04
CA SER A 60 -8.67 12.12 1.14
C SER A 60 -8.17 13.41 1.80
N SER A 61 -6.87 13.51 2.06
CA SER A 61 -6.25 14.72 2.62
C SER A 61 -6.33 15.92 1.67
N LEU A 62 -6.20 15.68 0.36
CA LEU A 62 -6.28 16.73 -0.66
C LEU A 62 -7.71 17.27 -0.85
N SER A 63 -8.72 16.39 -0.75
CA SER A 63 -10.12 16.74 -1.01
C SER A 63 -10.86 17.28 0.21
N THR A 64 -10.30 17.10 1.41
CA THR A 64 -10.90 17.62 2.64
C THR A 64 -10.59 19.12 2.74
N LYS A 65 -11.63 19.96 2.66
CA LYS A 65 -11.56 21.42 2.85
C LYS A 65 -11.66 21.79 4.32
#